data_AF-A0A3M3JGV8-F1
#
_entry.id   AF-A0A3M3JGV8-F1
#
_cell.length_a   1.000
_cell.length_b   1.000
_cell.length_c   1.000
_cell.angle_alpha   90.00
_cell.angle_beta   90.00
_cell.angle_gamma   90.00
#
_symmetry.space_group_name_H-M   'P 1'
#
loop_
_entity.id
_entity.type
_entity.pdbx_description
1 polymer ?
#
loop_
_entity_poly.entity_id
_entity_poly.type
_entity_poly.pdbx_seq_one_letter_code
_entity_poly.pdbx_strand_id
1 'polypeptide(L)'
;MDIPTDQLMADVIYQIGALQGLARSAGTSVSYVKPHGALYNTIAGDPRQAAAVIQALLRIDPTLKLVCLANSPLLGWACEAGLSCVAEAFADRAYTAEGTLVSRSRPGAVLHDAELIAERMLRLVREGVIEAEDGREISLQADSICVHGDSPGAVNIARILKSRLHEAGVTVRAFSRG
;
A
#
# COMPACT_ATOMS: atom_id res chain seq x y z
N MET A 1 16.53 -6.38 4.04
CA MET A 1 16.95 -6.08 5.42
C MET A 1 17.03 -7.41 6.14
N ASP A 2 18.14 -7.70 6.81
CA ASP A 2 18.30 -8.97 7.53
C ASP A 2 18.04 -8.72 9.02
N ILE A 3 16.80 -8.94 9.45
CA ILE A 3 16.37 -8.82 10.85
C ILE A 3 15.89 -10.20 11.33
N PRO A 4 16.31 -10.64 12.53
CA PRO A 4 15.72 -11.79 13.22
C PRO A 4 14.19 -11.69 13.33
N THR A 5 13.49 -12.81 13.17
CA THR A 5 12.02 -12.85 13.13
C THR A 5 11.38 -12.31 14.41
N ASP A 6 11.96 -12.65 15.57
CA ASP A 6 11.52 -12.20 16.89
C ASP A 6 11.71 -10.70 17.08
N GLN A 7 12.86 -10.16 16.67
CA GLN A 7 13.13 -8.73 16.70
C GLN A 7 12.15 -7.96 15.80
N LEU A 8 11.94 -8.41 14.56
CA LEU A 8 10.99 -7.78 13.63
C LEU A 8 9.57 -7.80 14.20
N MET A 9 9.12 -8.92 14.76
CA MET A 9 7.79 -9.02 15.37
C MET A 9 7.65 -8.06 16.57
N ALA A 10 8.67 -8.00 17.45
CA ALA A 10 8.68 -7.08 18.59
C ALA A 10 8.63 -5.62 18.15
N ASP A 11 9.41 -5.23 17.14
CA ASP A 11 9.44 -3.87 16.61
C ASP A 11 8.09 -3.44 16.00
N VAL A 12 7.41 -4.36 15.31
CA VAL A 12 6.08 -4.11 14.73
C VAL A 12 5.04 -3.96 15.84
N ILE A 13 5.02 -4.86 16.82
CA ILE A 13 4.12 -4.78 17.99
C ILE A 13 4.33 -3.46 18.74
N TYR A 14 5.59 -3.09 19.00
CA TYR A 14 5.95 -1.86 19.70
C TYR A 14 5.42 -0.61 18.97
N GLN A 15 5.65 -0.51 17.65
CA GLN A 15 5.22 0.63 16.86
C GLN A 15 3.69 0.76 16.78
N ILE A 16 2.98 -0.37 16.61
CA ILE A 16 1.51 -0.37 16.60
C ILE A 16 0.97 0.05 17.97
N GLY A 17 1.49 -0.55 19.06
CA GLY A 17 1.05 -0.24 20.42
C GLY A 17 1.27 1.23 20.79
N ALA A 18 2.42 1.81 20.42
CA ALA A 18 2.70 3.23 20.62
C ALA A 18 1.67 4.12 19.89
N LEU A 19 1.39 3.83 18.61
CA LEU A 19 0.41 4.59 17.84
C LEU A 19 -1.01 4.42 18.37
N GLN A 20 -1.40 3.21 18.81
CA GLN A 20 -2.70 2.96 19.44
C GLN A 20 -2.87 3.75 20.75
N GLY A 21 -1.83 3.86 21.56
CA GLY A 21 -1.84 4.69 22.76
C GLY A 21 -2.08 6.18 22.44
N LEU A 22 -1.40 6.70 21.43
CA LEU A 22 -1.58 8.08 20.94
C LEU A 22 -2.95 8.31 20.30
N ALA A 23 -3.42 7.38 19.48
CA ALA A 23 -4.74 7.47 18.86
C ALA A 23 -5.83 7.55 19.94
N ARG A 24 -5.74 6.68 20.96
CA ARG A 24 -6.68 6.65 22.08
C ARG A 24 -6.68 7.95 22.88
N SER A 25 -5.51 8.53 23.16
CA SER A 25 -5.43 9.80 23.89
C SER A 25 -6.02 10.97 23.09
N ALA A 26 -6.02 10.88 21.76
CA ALA A 26 -6.66 11.82 20.86
C ALA A 26 -8.15 11.52 20.56
N GLY A 27 -8.75 10.51 21.22
CA GLY A 27 -10.17 10.15 21.02
C GLY A 27 -10.46 9.41 19.72
N THR A 28 -9.47 8.73 19.15
CA THR A 28 -9.59 7.94 17.91
C THR A 28 -8.93 6.56 18.06
N SER A 29 -8.90 5.77 16.99
CA SER A 29 -8.33 4.42 16.97
C SER A 29 -7.54 4.16 15.69
N VAL A 30 -6.51 3.33 15.79
CA VAL A 30 -5.82 2.78 14.62
C VAL A 30 -6.72 1.72 13.98
N SER A 31 -6.92 1.79 12.67
CA SER A 31 -7.83 0.89 11.94
C SER A 31 -7.14 0.01 10.90
N TYR A 32 -5.88 0.29 10.59
CA TYR A 32 -5.06 -0.50 9.67
C TYR A 32 -3.58 -0.26 9.92
N VAL A 33 -2.75 -1.16 9.39
CA VAL A 33 -1.29 -1.07 9.38
C VAL A 33 -0.82 -1.15 7.95
N LYS A 34 0.03 -0.21 7.55
CA LYS A 34 0.78 -0.25 6.31
C LYS A 34 2.27 -0.21 6.64
N PRO A 35 3.01 -1.32 6.46
CA PRO A 35 4.47 -1.32 6.62
C PRO A 35 5.13 -0.25 5.74
N HIS A 36 6.25 0.31 6.19
CA HIS A 36 6.89 1.41 5.48
C HIS A 36 8.14 0.96 4.70
N GLY A 37 8.41 1.65 3.59
CA GLY A 37 9.71 1.63 2.89
C GLY A 37 10.24 0.24 2.55
N ALA A 38 11.45 -0.05 3.00
CA ALA A 38 12.12 -1.33 2.71
C ALA A 38 11.36 -2.54 3.28
N LEU A 39 10.69 -2.39 4.43
CA LEU A 39 9.90 -3.48 5.00
C LEU A 39 8.72 -3.82 4.09
N TYR A 40 7.96 -2.80 3.64
CA TYR A 40 6.83 -2.98 2.71
C TYR A 40 7.22 -3.77 1.46
N ASN A 41 8.33 -3.38 0.81
CA ASN A 41 8.81 -4.06 -0.39
C ASN A 41 9.30 -5.49 -0.08
N THR A 42 9.92 -5.70 1.08
CA THR A 42 10.47 -7.01 1.46
C THR A 42 9.35 -8.01 1.73
N ILE A 43 8.36 -7.65 2.55
CA ILE A 43 7.27 -8.56 2.91
C ILE A 43 6.32 -8.87 1.76
N ALA A 44 6.37 -8.09 0.67
CA ALA A 44 5.62 -8.40 -0.54
C ALA A 44 6.05 -9.74 -1.17
N GLY A 45 7.28 -10.22 -0.93
CA GLY A 45 7.77 -11.49 -1.49
C GLY A 45 8.55 -12.39 -0.53
N ASP A 46 8.95 -11.91 0.65
CA ASP A 46 9.67 -12.70 1.67
C ASP A 46 8.66 -13.35 2.65
N PRO A 47 8.42 -14.67 2.57
CA PRO A 47 7.43 -15.34 3.43
C PRO A 47 7.81 -15.34 4.92
N ARG A 48 9.12 -15.30 5.25
CA ARG A 48 9.57 -15.30 6.64
C ARG A 48 9.24 -13.97 7.30
N GLN A 49 9.58 -12.86 6.63
CA GLN A 49 9.29 -11.52 7.15
C GLN A 49 7.80 -11.19 7.08
N ALA A 50 7.10 -11.65 6.04
CA ALA A 50 5.64 -11.56 5.98
C ALA A 50 4.99 -12.25 7.19
N ALA A 51 5.38 -13.49 7.49
CA ALA A 51 4.87 -14.21 8.65
C ALA A 51 5.13 -13.47 9.97
N ALA A 52 6.31 -12.84 10.14
CA ALA A 52 6.62 -12.04 11.32
C ALA A 52 5.65 -10.85 11.50
N VAL A 53 5.37 -10.12 10.41
CA VAL A 53 4.44 -8.97 10.43
C VAL A 53 3.00 -9.43 10.67
N ILE A 54 2.56 -10.50 9.99
CA ILE A 54 1.22 -11.08 10.16
C ILE A 54 1.01 -11.52 11.61
N GLN A 55 1.96 -12.25 12.19
CA GLN A 55 1.89 -12.69 13.58
C GLN A 55 1.92 -11.52 14.58
N ALA A 56 2.66 -10.45 14.28
CA ALA A 56 2.63 -9.23 15.08
C ALA A 56 1.23 -8.62 15.13
N LEU A 57 0.56 -8.47 13.98
CA LEU A 57 -0.81 -7.94 13.90
C LEU A 57 -1.80 -8.83 14.66
N LEU A 58 -1.75 -10.14 14.44
CA LEU A 58 -2.63 -11.10 15.12
C LEU A 58 -2.48 -11.05 16.65
N ARG A 59 -1.27 -10.80 17.16
CA ARG A 59 -1.01 -10.72 18.61
C ARG A 59 -1.41 -9.41 19.24
N ILE A 60 -1.19 -8.27 18.57
CA ILE A 60 -1.51 -6.95 19.13
C ILE A 60 -3.01 -6.65 19.01
N ASP A 61 -3.59 -6.87 17.83
CA ASP A 61 -4.98 -6.57 17.53
C ASP A 61 -5.38 -7.20 16.18
N PRO A 62 -6.04 -8.37 16.17
CA PRO A 62 -6.43 -9.06 14.94
C PRO A 62 -7.54 -8.35 14.15
N THR A 63 -8.10 -7.25 14.67
CA THR A 63 -9.11 -6.45 13.94
C THR A 63 -8.48 -5.44 12.98
N LEU A 64 -7.16 -5.18 13.11
CA LEU A 64 -6.43 -4.30 12.21
C LEU A 64 -6.34 -4.89 10.80
N LYS A 65 -6.59 -4.05 9.80
CA LYS A 65 -6.38 -4.40 8.39
C LYS A 65 -4.90 -4.28 8.02
N LEU A 66 -4.37 -5.22 7.25
CA LEU A 66 -3.03 -5.11 6.66
C LEU A 66 -3.12 -4.54 5.24
N VAL A 67 -2.44 -3.42 4.97
CA VAL A 67 -2.31 -2.87 3.63
C VAL A 67 -1.12 -3.53 2.93
N CYS A 68 -1.39 -4.21 1.82
CA CYS A 68 -0.44 -5.01 1.07
C CYS A 68 -0.31 -4.49 -0.37
N LEU A 69 0.86 -4.68 -0.98
CA LEU A 69 1.02 -4.41 -2.42
C LEU A 69 0.03 -5.27 -3.21
N ALA A 70 -0.75 -4.66 -4.08
CA ALA A 70 -1.63 -5.39 -4.98
C ALA A 70 -0.85 -6.44 -5.81
N ASN A 71 -1.45 -7.60 -6.05
CA ASN A 71 -0.83 -8.80 -6.65
C ASN A 71 0.34 -9.44 -5.89
N SER A 72 0.73 -8.93 -4.72
CA SER A 72 1.75 -9.61 -3.91
C SER A 72 1.21 -10.88 -3.23
N PRO A 73 2.01 -11.94 -3.08
CA PRO A 73 1.62 -13.14 -2.34
C PRO A 73 1.27 -12.87 -0.86
N LEU A 74 1.73 -11.73 -0.31
CA LEU A 74 1.36 -11.28 1.04
C LEU A 74 -0.15 -11.21 1.27
N LEU A 75 -0.92 -10.81 0.25
CA LEU A 75 -2.39 -10.80 0.32
C LEU A 75 -2.94 -12.19 0.67
N GLY A 76 -2.44 -13.23 -0.01
CA GLY A 76 -2.84 -14.61 0.25
C GLY A 76 -2.43 -15.06 1.64
N TRP A 77 -1.14 -14.90 1.99
CA TRP A 77 -0.61 -15.33 3.28
C TRP A 77 -1.32 -14.67 4.48
N ALA A 78 -1.63 -13.38 4.40
CA ALA A 78 -2.29 -12.65 5.47
C ALA A 78 -3.78 -13.04 5.59
N CYS A 79 -4.49 -13.20 4.47
CA CYS A 79 -5.87 -13.69 4.46
C CYS A 79 -5.98 -15.13 5.00
N GLU A 80 -5.08 -16.02 4.60
CA GLU A 80 -5.01 -17.42 5.09
C GLU A 80 -4.76 -17.48 6.60
N ALA A 81 -3.98 -16.53 7.14
CA ALA A 81 -3.73 -16.39 8.57
C ALA A 81 -4.88 -15.72 9.34
N GLY A 82 -5.95 -15.28 8.67
CA GLY A 82 -7.15 -14.70 9.28
C GLY A 82 -7.16 -13.17 9.38
N LEU A 83 -6.22 -12.46 8.76
CA LEU A 83 -6.24 -10.99 8.70
C LEU A 83 -7.10 -10.49 7.54
N SER A 84 -7.79 -9.36 7.78
CA SER A 84 -8.38 -8.58 6.68
C SER A 84 -7.30 -7.81 5.95
N CYS A 85 -7.26 -7.92 4.62
CA CYS A 85 -6.27 -7.24 3.80
C CYS A 85 -6.89 -6.12 2.94
N VAL A 86 -6.04 -5.17 2.56
CA VAL A 86 -6.36 -4.08 1.64
C VAL A 86 -5.28 -4.07 0.56
N ALA A 87 -5.66 -4.31 -0.69
CA ALA A 87 -4.75 -4.26 -1.82
C ALA A 87 -4.45 -2.80 -2.21
N GLU A 88 -3.18 -2.45 -2.33
CA GLU A 88 -2.74 -1.09 -2.61
C GLU A 88 -2.01 -0.99 -3.95
N ALA A 89 -2.43 0.01 -4.74
CA ALA A 89 -1.69 0.51 -5.90
C ALA A 89 -0.96 1.81 -5.57
N PHE A 90 0.04 2.18 -6.37
CA PHE A 90 0.82 3.40 -6.23
C PHE A 90 0.61 4.30 -7.46
N ALA A 91 0.14 5.51 -7.22
CA ALA A 91 -0.22 6.44 -8.30
C ALA A 91 0.99 6.84 -9.15
N ASP A 92 2.11 7.11 -8.50
CA ASP A 92 3.30 7.74 -9.06
C ASP A 92 4.48 6.79 -9.18
N ARG A 93 4.27 5.47 -9.12
CA ARG A 93 5.33 4.47 -9.26
C ARG A 93 5.18 3.69 -10.55
N ALA A 94 6.32 3.43 -11.20
CA ALA A 94 6.39 2.50 -12.31
C ALA A 94 6.30 1.05 -11.79
N TYR A 95 5.68 0.19 -12.59
CA TYR A 95 5.46 -1.22 -12.29
C TYR A 95 6.36 -2.09 -13.17
N THR A 96 6.90 -3.18 -12.62
CA THR A 96 7.53 -4.24 -13.41
C THR A 96 6.44 -5.11 -14.04
N ALA A 97 6.77 -5.89 -15.07
CA ALA A 97 5.81 -6.79 -15.72
C ALA A 97 5.21 -7.86 -14.79
N GLU A 98 5.87 -8.14 -13.67
CA GLU A 98 5.42 -9.06 -12.62
C GLU A 98 4.43 -8.39 -11.65
N GLY A 99 4.07 -7.12 -11.87
CA GLY A 99 3.14 -6.38 -11.01
C GLY A 99 3.78 -5.81 -9.74
N THR A 100 5.10 -5.88 -9.61
CA THR A 100 5.83 -5.26 -8.49
C THR A 100 6.26 -3.83 -8.82
N LEU A 101 6.81 -3.09 -7.85
CA LEU A 101 7.27 -1.72 -8.09
C LEU A 101 8.71 -1.70 -8.59
N VAL A 102 8.97 -0.92 -9.64
CA VAL A 102 10.33 -0.67 -10.13
C VAL A 102 11.16 -0.03 -9.01
N SER A 103 12.39 -0.52 -8.80
CA SER A 103 13.29 0.04 -7.78
C SER A 103 13.43 1.56 -7.93
N ARG A 104 13.29 2.31 -6.82
CA ARG A 104 13.43 3.78 -6.79
C ARG A 104 14.78 4.28 -7.34
N SER A 105 15.81 3.44 -7.35
CA SER A 105 17.13 3.79 -7.89
C SER A 105 17.19 3.80 -9.41
N ARG A 106 16.19 3.25 -10.10
CA ARG A 106 16.15 3.20 -11.57
C ARG A 106 15.54 4.49 -12.15
N PRO A 107 16.08 5.01 -13.27
CA PRO A 107 15.43 6.07 -14.02
C PRO A 107 13.99 5.68 -14.39
N GLY A 108 13.04 6.61 -14.26
CA GLY A 108 11.63 6.37 -14.56
C GLY A 108 10.84 5.62 -13.48
N ALA A 109 11.45 5.25 -12.35
CA ALA A 109 10.76 4.54 -11.27
C ALA A 109 9.66 5.36 -10.57
N VAL A 110 9.72 6.68 -10.70
CA VAL A 110 8.76 7.63 -10.13
C VAL A 110 8.24 8.52 -11.26
N LEU A 111 6.92 8.61 -11.38
CA LEU A 111 6.24 9.51 -12.31
C LEU A 111 6.05 10.88 -11.65
N HIS A 112 6.13 11.94 -12.45
CA HIS A 112 6.01 13.32 -11.96
C HIS A 112 4.86 14.10 -12.60
N ASP A 113 4.36 13.64 -13.75
CA ASP A 113 3.25 14.26 -14.44
C ASP A 113 1.93 13.86 -13.78
N ALA A 114 1.26 14.83 -13.16
CA ALA A 114 0.04 14.62 -12.41
C ALA A 114 -1.15 14.19 -13.29
N GLU A 115 -1.19 14.64 -14.55
CA GLU A 115 -2.26 14.29 -15.48
C GLU A 115 -2.09 12.85 -15.97
N LEU A 116 -0.87 12.49 -16.35
CA LEU A 116 -0.54 11.10 -16.70
C LEU A 116 -0.86 10.14 -15.55
N ILE A 117 -0.49 10.51 -14.32
CA ILE A 117 -0.78 9.72 -13.11
C ILE A 117 -2.30 9.56 -12.91
N ALA A 118 -3.06 10.64 -13.08
CA ALA A 118 -4.50 10.62 -12.87
C ALA A 118 -5.22 9.74 -13.91
N GLU A 119 -4.87 9.86 -15.19
CA GLU A 119 -5.42 9.01 -16.26
C GLU A 119 -5.09 7.54 -16.03
N ARG A 120 -3.84 7.23 -15.67
CA ARG A 120 -3.40 5.87 -15.34
C ARG A 120 -4.19 5.25 -14.19
N MET A 121 -4.45 6.02 -13.13
CA MET A 121 -5.21 5.55 -11.98
C MET A 121 -6.72 5.45 -12.27
N LEU A 122 -7.27 6.35 -13.07
CA LEU A 122 -8.65 6.24 -13.53
C LEU A 122 -8.84 4.96 -14.36
N ARG A 123 -7.89 4.68 -15.24
CA ARG A 123 -7.85 3.44 -16.02
C ARG A 123 -7.78 2.21 -15.12
N LEU A 124 -6.90 2.21 -14.11
CA LEU A 124 -6.85 1.15 -13.11
C LEU A 124 -8.22 0.93 -12.43
N VAL A 125 -8.89 2.00 -11.99
CA VAL A 125 -10.19 1.89 -11.30
C VAL A 125 -11.30 1.36 -12.22
N ARG A 126 -11.29 1.72 -13.50
CA ARG A 126 -12.35 1.33 -14.46
C ARG A 126 -12.13 -0.03 -15.10
N GLU A 127 -10.89 -0.33 -15.46
CA GLU A 127 -10.52 -1.47 -16.29
C GLU A 127 -9.76 -2.54 -15.51
N GLY A 128 -9.24 -2.23 -14.32
CA GLY A 128 -8.45 -3.17 -13.53
C GLY A 128 -7.10 -3.49 -14.16
N VAL A 129 -6.51 -2.53 -14.89
CA VAL A 129 -5.21 -2.70 -15.56
C VAL A 129 -4.25 -1.56 -15.27
N ILE A 130 -2.96 -1.86 -15.35
CA ILE A 130 -1.88 -0.91 -15.20
C ILE A 130 -0.75 -1.22 -16.18
N GLU A 131 -0.13 -0.20 -16.77
CA GLU A 131 0.97 -0.37 -17.74
C GLU A 131 2.32 -0.56 -17.01
N ALA A 132 3.09 -1.57 -17.39
CA ALA A 132 4.43 -1.83 -16.89
C ALA A 132 5.47 -0.89 -17.52
N GLU A 133 6.69 -0.85 -16.96
CA GLU A 133 7.81 -0.07 -17.51
C GLU A 133 8.22 -0.47 -18.94
N ASP A 134 7.81 -1.65 -19.40
CA ASP A 134 8.07 -2.16 -20.74
C ASP A 134 6.85 -2.06 -21.69
N GLY A 135 5.79 -1.36 -21.26
CA GLY A 135 4.58 -1.13 -22.04
C GLY A 135 3.54 -2.25 -22.01
N ARG A 136 3.80 -3.37 -21.29
CA ARG A 136 2.81 -4.43 -21.12
C ARG A 136 1.69 -4.01 -20.16
N GLU A 137 0.48 -4.47 -20.42
CA GLU A 137 -0.64 -4.29 -19.48
C GLU A 137 -0.70 -5.43 -18.47
N ILE A 138 -0.84 -5.07 -17.20
CA ILE A 138 -0.93 -5.98 -16.07
C ILE A 138 -2.32 -5.83 -15.45
N SER A 139 -3.03 -6.94 -15.27
CA SER A 139 -4.26 -6.91 -14.46
C SER A 139 -3.91 -6.68 -13.00
N LEU A 140 -4.50 -5.65 -12.40
CA LEU A 140 -4.24 -5.23 -11.04
C LEU A 140 -5.56 -4.79 -10.39
N GLN A 141 -5.92 -5.41 -9.26
CA GLN A 141 -7.03 -4.96 -8.44
C GLN A 141 -6.49 -4.30 -7.18
N ALA A 142 -7.00 -3.10 -6.86
CA ALA A 142 -6.58 -2.34 -5.69
C ALA A 142 -7.79 -1.69 -5.01
N ASP A 143 -7.79 -1.76 -3.68
CA ASP A 143 -8.77 -1.14 -2.78
C ASP A 143 -8.35 0.29 -2.40
N SER A 144 -7.05 0.58 -2.48
CA SER A 144 -6.44 1.85 -2.10
C SER A 144 -5.40 2.30 -3.12
N ILE A 145 -5.29 3.61 -3.32
CA ILE A 145 -4.26 4.23 -4.16
C ILE A 145 -3.36 5.09 -3.26
N CYS A 146 -2.08 4.72 -3.17
CA CYS A 146 -1.06 5.48 -2.48
C CYS A 146 -0.67 6.71 -3.30
N VAL A 147 -0.74 7.87 -2.65
CA VAL A 147 -0.14 9.12 -3.11
C VAL A 147 0.98 9.49 -2.14
N HIS A 148 2.16 9.81 -2.65
CA HIS A 148 3.26 10.26 -1.81
C HIS A 148 3.07 11.73 -1.39
N GLY A 149 3.63 12.09 -0.22
CA GLY A 149 3.57 13.44 0.35
C GLY A 149 4.92 14.16 0.42
N ASP A 150 6.00 13.52 -0.03
CA ASP A 150 7.40 13.95 0.15
C ASP A 150 7.97 14.74 -1.02
N SER A 151 7.29 14.80 -2.17
CA SER A 151 7.75 15.53 -3.36
C SER A 151 7.09 16.92 -3.49
N PRO A 152 7.78 17.92 -4.08
CA PRO A 152 7.20 19.25 -4.32
C PRO A 152 5.87 19.23 -5.11
N GLY A 153 5.65 18.20 -5.93
CA GLY A 153 4.42 18.00 -6.73
C GLY A 153 3.34 17.15 -6.06
N ALA A 154 3.60 16.55 -4.90
CA ALA A 154 2.73 15.59 -4.22
C ALA A 154 1.28 16.08 -4.07
N VAL A 155 1.12 17.30 -3.56
CA VAL A 155 -0.21 17.88 -3.32
C VAL A 155 -0.95 18.14 -4.64
N ASN A 156 -0.23 18.53 -5.70
CA ASN A 156 -0.81 18.72 -7.02
C ASN A 156 -1.30 17.40 -7.61
N ILE A 157 -0.48 16.34 -7.53
CA ILE A 157 -0.85 14.98 -7.95
C ILE A 157 -2.12 14.52 -7.22
N ALA A 158 -2.16 14.65 -5.89
CA ALA A 158 -3.32 14.24 -5.10
C ALA A 158 -4.60 15.00 -5.47
N ARG A 159 -4.50 16.31 -5.75
CA ARG A 159 -5.65 17.13 -6.18
C ARG A 159 -6.16 16.71 -7.55
N ILE A 160 -5.29 16.62 -8.55
CA ILE A 160 -5.66 16.27 -9.92
C ILE A 160 -6.25 14.85 -9.96
N LEU A 161 -5.60 13.88 -9.31
CA LEU A 161 -6.11 12.51 -9.20
C LEU A 161 -7.52 12.48 -8.60
N LYS A 162 -7.74 13.18 -7.47
CA LYS A 162 -9.06 13.21 -6.82
C LYS A 162 -10.11 13.86 -7.72
N SER A 163 -9.81 14.98 -8.38
CA SER A 163 -10.73 15.65 -9.29
C SER A 163 -11.11 14.76 -10.47
N ARG A 164 -10.12 14.14 -11.12
CA ARG A 164 -10.35 13.23 -12.26
C ARG A 164 -11.22 12.03 -11.89
N LEU A 165 -10.94 11.38 -10.75
CA LEU A 165 -11.78 10.29 -10.24
C LEU A 165 -13.23 10.76 -10.01
N HIS A 166 -13.42 11.93 -9.40
CA HIS A 166 -14.75 12.47 -9.13
C HIS A 166 -15.51 12.84 -10.41
N GLU A 167 -14.86 13.53 -11.36
CA GLU A 167 -15.41 13.86 -12.69
C GLU A 167 -15.84 12.61 -13.45
N ALA A 168 -15.10 11.51 -13.26
CA ALA A 168 -15.39 10.21 -13.82
C ALA A 168 -16.50 9.40 -13.10
N GLY A 169 -17.11 9.96 -12.04
CA GLY A 169 -18.16 9.32 -11.25
C GLY A 169 -17.66 8.35 -10.18
N VAL A 170 -16.36 8.34 -9.88
CA VAL A 170 -15.76 7.47 -8.84
C VAL A 170 -15.86 8.13 -7.48
N THR A 171 -16.46 7.43 -6.51
CA THR A 171 -16.54 7.90 -5.13
C THR A 171 -15.29 7.49 -4.35
N VAL A 172 -14.53 8.48 -3.86
CA VAL A 172 -13.38 8.25 -2.97
C VAL A 172 -13.86 8.19 -1.51
N ARG A 173 -13.62 7.06 -0.84
CA ARG A 173 -13.98 6.84 0.56
C ARG A 173 -12.90 6.03 1.29
N ALA A 174 -12.82 6.18 2.61
CA ALA A 174 -11.94 5.33 3.42
C ALA A 174 -12.38 3.86 3.35
N PHE A 175 -11.43 2.95 3.15
CA PHE A 175 -11.62 1.49 3.22
C PHE A 175 -11.73 0.98 4.66
N SER A 176 -11.21 1.76 5.60
CA SER A 176 -11.35 1.56 7.04
C SER A 176 -12.23 2.69 7.57
N ARG A 177 -13.48 2.36 7.92
CA ARG A 177 -14.23 3.14 8.90
C ARG A 177 -14.07 2.45 10.24
N GLY A 178 -13.80 3.24 11.29
CA GLY A 178 -14.09 2.83 12.65
C GLY A 178 -15.60 2.78 12.86
#